data_AF-A0A7V3H5I7-F1
#
_entry.id   AF-A0A7V3H5I7-F1
#
_cell.length_a   1.000
_cell.length_b   1.000
_cell.length_c   1.000
_cell.angle_alpha   90.00
_cell.angle_beta   90.00
_cell.angle_gamma   90.00
#
_symmetry.space_group_name_H-M   'P 1'
#
loop_
_entity.id
_entity.type
_entity.pdbx_description
1 polymer ?
#
loop_
_entity_poly.entity_id
_entity_poly.type
_entity_poly.pdbx_seq_one_letter_code
_entity_poly.pdbx_strand_id
1 'polypeptide(L)' 'MTDAATAPGTVRITFLPRGEELTCPAGTTLLDAARRLDLHIEAACGGNALCK' A
#
# COMPACT_ATOMS: atom_id res chain seq x y z
N MET A 1 1.84 -20.12 -12.18
CA MET A 1 1.44 -18.74 -12.49
C MET A 1 2.34 -17.83 -11.68
N THR A 2 3.58 -17.65 -12.14
CA THR A 2 4.60 -16.89 -11.42
C THR A 2 5.24 -15.98 -12.44
N ASP A 3 4.88 -14.71 -12.44
CA ASP A 3 5.52 -13.69 -13.26
C ASP A 3 6.70 -13.10 -12.48
N ALA A 4 7.84 -13.03 -13.16
CA ALA A 4 9.11 -12.58 -12.65
C ALA A 4 9.15 -11.04 -12.68
N ALA A 5 8.57 -10.40 -11.66
CA ALA A 5 8.76 -8.97 -11.48
C ALA A 5 10.22 -8.70 -11.10
N THR A 6 10.95 -8.01 -12.00
CA THR A 6 12.18 -7.25 -11.73
C THR A 6 12.21 -6.77 -10.29
N ALA A 7 13.32 -7.01 -9.57
CA ALA A 7 13.46 -6.67 -8.15
C ALA A 7 12.76 -5.33 -7.87
N PRO A 8 11.66 -5.33 -7.09
CA PRO A 8 10.77 -4.19 -7.06
C PRO A 8 11.56 -2.99 -6.56
N GLY A 9 11.70 -1.98 -7.42
CA GLY A 9 12.28 -0.71 -7.02
C GLY A 9 11.54 -0.18 -5.80
N THR A 10 12.23 0.58 -4.95
CA THR A 10 11.55 1.22 -3.83
C THR A 10 10.78 2.44 -4.34
N VAL A 11 9.57 2.63 -3.83
CA VAL A 11 8.72 3.79 -4.12
C VAL A 11 8.43 4.53 -2.83
N ARG A 12 8.29 5.85 -2.92
CA ARG A 12 7.96 6.73 -1.82
C ARG A 12 6.50 7.16 -1.92
N ILE A 13 5.76 7.03 -0.82
CA ILE A 13 4.33 7.32 -0.74
C ILE A 13 4.12 8.31 0.40
N THR A 14 3.36 9.37 0.15
CA THR A 14 2.95 10.36 1.15
C THR A 14 1.43 10.30 1.32
N PHE A 15 0.95 10.05 2.54
CA PHE A 15 -0.47 10.06 2.89
C PHE A 15 -0.89 11.45 3.38
N LEU A 16 -1.73 12.10 2.59
CA LEU A 16 -2.31 13.41 2.91
C LEU A 16 -3.70 13.26 3.54
N PRO A 17 -4.13 14.19 4.41
CA PRO A 17 -3.48 15.46 4.78
C PRO A 17 -2.43 15.35 5.91
N ARG A 18 -2.29 14.19 6.58
CA ARG A 18 -1.40 14.03 7.75
C ARG A 18 0.09 14.22 7.41
N GLY A 19 0.46 14.04 6.14
CA GLY A 19 1.82 14.26 5.64
C GLY A 19 2.78 13.11 5.99
N GLU A 20 2.26 11.95 6.39
CA GLU A 20 3.09 10.81 6.73
C GLU A 20 3.64 10.16 5.47
N GLU A 21 4.92 9.81 5.52
CA GLU A 21 5.64 9.29 4.38
C GLU A 21 6.27 7.94 4.72
N LEU A 22 6.23 7.01 3.76
CA LEU A 22 7.03 5.80 3.82
C LEU A 22 7.67 5.48 2.48
N THR A 23 8.76 4.72 2.56
CA THR A 23 9.34 4.04 1.40
C THR A 23 9.02 2.55 1.49
N CYS A 24 8.46 1.97 0.43
CA CYS A 24 8.16 0.53 0.38
C CYS A 24 8.55 -0.06 -0.98
N PRO A 25 8.70 -1.40 -1.07
CA PRO A 25 8.88 -2.06 -2.35
C PRO A 25 7.69 -1.78 -3.28
N ALA A 26 7.98 -1.54 -4.57
CA ALA A 26 6.95 -1.52 -5.61
C ALA A 26 6.13 -2.82 -5.57
N GLY A 27 4.81 -2.71 -5.74
CA GLY A 27 3.88 -3.82 -5.60
C GLY A 27 3.26 -3.97 -4.20
N THR A 28 3.75 -3.23 -3.19
CA THR A 28 3.04 -3.12 -1.91
C THR A 28 1.70 -2.40 -2.13
N THR A 29 0.60 -2.92 -1.57
CA THR A 29 -0.70 -2.24 -1.67
C THR A 29 -0.70 -0.97 -0.82
N LEU A 30 -1.45 0.05 -1.24
CA LEU A 30 -1.59 1.28 -0.44
C LEU A 30 -2.23 1.02 0.93
N LEU A 31 -3.10 0.02 1.03
CA LEU A 31 -3.75 -0.35 2.30
C LEU A 31 -2.74 -0.96 3.29
N ASP A 32 -1.83 -1.81 2.81
CA ASP A 32 -0.76 -2.36 3.64
C ASP A 32 0.29 -1.30 3.99
N ALA A 33 0.58 -0.38 3.07
CA ALA A 33 1.47 0.75 3.31
C ALA A 33 0.93 1.68 4.41
N ALA A 34 -0.38 1.97 4.39
CA ALA A 34 -1.04 2.77 5.42
C ALA A 34 -0.98 2.10 6.80
N ARG A 35 -1.25 0.79 6.88
CA ARG A 35 -1.16 0.03 8.14
C ARG A 35 0.21 0.11 8.81
N ARG A 36 1.30 0.20 8.04
CA ARG A 36 2.66 0.36 8.58
C ARG A 36 2.90 1.70 9.26
N LEU A 37 2.11 2.72 8.90
CA LEU A 37 2.11 4.05 9.51
C LEU A 37 1.02 4.20 10.57
N ASP A 38 0.37 3.10 10.97
CA ASP A 38 -0.81 3.11 11.85
C ASP A 38 -1.94 4.02 11.31
N LEU A 39 -1.99 4.19 9.98
CA LEU A 39 -3.03 4.92 9.29
C LEU A 39 -4.20 3.98 9.02
N HIS A 40 -5.32 4.24 9.70
CA HIS A 40 -6.55 3.51 9.46
C HIS A 40 -7.27 4.04 8.20
N ILE A 41 -7.28 3.24 7.14
CA ILE A 41 -8.11 3.47 5.97
C ILE A 41 -9.27 2.48 6.03
N GLU A 42 -10.50 2.99 6.10
CA GLU A 42 -11.69 2.15 6.04
C GLU A 42 -11.79 1.48 4.67
N ALA A 43 -11.65 0.16 4.67
CA ALA A 43 -11.81 -0.67 3.49
C ALA A 43 -12.68 -1.87 3.86
N ALA A 44 -13.98 -1.81 3.54
CA ALA A 44 -14.94 -2.85 3.92
C ALA A 44 -14.55 -4.25 3.42
N CYS A 45 -13.90 -4.35 2.26
CA CYS A 45 -13.40 -5.62 1.71
C CYS A 45 -12.00 -6.01 2.21
N GLY A 46 -11.36 -5.19 3.04
CA GLY A 46 -10.02 -5.41 3.57
C GLY A 46 -8.90 -5.42 2.52
N GLY A 47 -9.17 -4.96 1.30
CA GLY A 47 -8.22 -5.01 0.18
C GLY A 47 -8.39 -6.21 -0.76
N ASN A 48 -9.46 -7.01 -0.60
CA ASN A 48 -9.72 -8.20 -1.43
C ASN A 48 -10.56 -7.93 -2.70
N ALA A 49 -10.79 -6.66 -3.04
CA ALA A 49 -11.59 -6.25 -4.21
C ALA A 49 -13.02 -6.84 -4.25
N LEU A 50 -13.66 -6.96 -3.08
CA LEU A 50 -15.03 -7.49 -2.93
C LEU A 50 -16.09 -6.41 -2.58
N CYS A 51 -15.66 -5.17 -2.36
CA CYS A 51 -16.59 -4.07 -2.08
C CYS A 51 -17.37 -3.68 -3.34
N LYS A 52 -18.61 -3.25 -3.15
CA LYS A 52 -19.54 -2.79 -4.19
C LYS A 52 -19.62 -1.28 -4.20
#